data_AF-W7JXL8-F1
#
_entry.id   AF-W7JXL8-F1
#
_cell.length_a   1.000
_cell.length_b   1.000
_cell.length_c   1.000
_cell.angle_alpha   90.00
_cell.angle_beta   90.00
_cell.angle_gamma   90.00
#
_symmetry.space_group_name_H-M   'P 1'
#
loop_
_entity.id
_entity.type
_entity.pdbx_description
1 polymer ?
#
loop_
_entity_poly.entity_id
_entity_poly.type
_entity_poly.pdbx_seq_one_letter_code
_entity_poly.pdbx_strand_id
1 'polypeptide(L)'
;MPNITHFNNYKNINNLNRVFINVLDFKAKKNFIFLPTWVMKSLNLNCFDVIRLRFVKLETASSVVLQPHEKKFFDLENPKKILEEKLRYYSCITRNSTISIKHDDVVYYFDVIRIDSEKKKDTEVASIQDADVIFDFVKEKYNS
;
A
#
# COMPACT_ATOMS: atom_id res chain seq x y z
N MET A 1 -8.94 22.40 -19.84
CA MET A 1 -8.42 21.12 -19.34
C MET A 1 -9.06 20.85 -17.99
N PRO A 2 -9.64 19.67 -17.73
CA PRO A 2 -10.14 19.37 -16.39
C PRO A 2 -8.97 19.40 -15.39
N ASN A 3 -9.17 20.04 -14.24
CA ASN A 3 -8.20 20.11 -13.15
C ASN A 3 -7.98 18.69 -12.59
N ILE A 4 -6.92 18.00 -13.03
CA ILE A 4 -6.51 16.65 -12.54
C ILE A 4 -5.77 16.76 -11.19
N THR A 5 -6.09 17.77 -10.37
CA THR A 5 -5.32 18.15 -9.19
C THR A 5 -6.01 17.85 -7.87
N HIS A 6 -7.04 17.00 -7.85
CA HIS A 6 -7.42 16.34 -6.61
C HIS A 6 -6.47 15.17 -6.33
N PHE A 7 -5.21 15.53 -6.04
CA PHE A 7 -4.33 14.64 -5.32
C PHE A 7 -5.00 14.32 -3.99
N ASN A 8 -5.09 13.04 -3.65
CA ASN A 8 -5.58 12.61 -2.35
C ASN A 8 -4.80 13.34 -1.24
N ASN A 9 -5.41 14.32 -0.55
CA ASN A 9 -4.73 15.25 0.36
C ASN A 9 -4.35 14.65 1.72
N TYR A 10 -4.36 13.33 1.82
CA TYR A 10 -3.95 12.63 3.02
C TYR A 10 -2.49 12.95 3.39
N LYS A 11 -2.28 13.54 4.57
CA LYS A 11 -0.97 14.04 5.03
C LYS A 11 -0.16 12.99 5.80
N ASN A 12 -0.81 11.95 6.33
CA ASN A 12 -0.17 10.97 7.19
C ASN A 12 0.39 9.78 6.39
N ILE A 13 0.93 10.04 5.20
CA ILE A 13 1.62 9.01 4.40
C ILE A 13 3.04 8.90 4.93
N ASN A 14 3.48 7.68 5.25
CA ASN A 14 4.85 7.46 5.69
C ASN A 14 5.86 7.73 4.56
N ASN A 15 6.95 8.40 4.93
CA ASN A 15 8.10 8.63 4.07
C ASN A 15 8.97 7.37 4.03
N LEU A 16 9.34 6.95 2.82
CA LEU A 16 10.09 5.77 2.52
C LEU A 16 11.23 6.08 1.56
N ASN A 17 12.34 5.35 1.68
CA ASN A 17 13.46 5.46 0.76
C ASN A 17 13.31 4.56 -0.49
N ARG A 18 12.43 3.56 -0.41
CA ARG A 18 12.09 2.66 -1.52
C ARG A 18 10.70 2.06 -1.30
N VAL A 19 10.04 1.71 -2.40
CA VAL A 19 8.81 0.92 -2.39
C VAL A 19 8.93 -0.21 -3.40
N PHE A 20 8.03 -1.18 -3.28
CA PHE A 20 7.86 -2.27 -4.23
C PHE A 20 6.49 -2.15 -4.86
N ILE A 21 6.44 -2.33 -6.18
CA ILE A 21 5.21 -2.28 -6.97
C ILE A 21 5.27 -3.36 -8.05
N ASN A 22 4.10 -3.79 -8.51
CA ASN A 22 3.99 -4.59 -9.73
C ASN A 22 3.72 -3.68 -10.94
N VAL A 23 4.13 -4.14 -12.12
CA VAL A 23 3.93 -3.41 -13.39
C VAL A 23 2.52 -3.67 -13.89
N LEU A 24 1.78 -2.59 -14.20
CA LEU A 24 0.45 -2.69 -14.77
C LEU A 24 0.50 -2.93 -16.29
N ASP A 25 1.23 -2.09 -17.02
CA ASP A 25 1.48 -2.24 -18.45
C ASP A 25 2.82 -1.58 -18.87
N PHE A 26 3.19 -1.76 -20.12
CA PHE A 26 4.42 -1.23 -20.71
C PHE A 26 4.15 -0.15 -21.77
N LYS A 27 3.09 0.65 -21.60
CA LYS A 27 2.70 1.68 -22.58
C LYS A 27 3.49 2.99 -22.45
N ALA A 28 4.25 3.15 -21.37
CA ALA A 28 5.02 4.36 -21.13
C ALA A 28 6.07 4.59 -22.23
N LYS A 29 6.36 5.87 -22.52
CA LYS A 29 7.47 6.22 -23.42
C LYS A 29 8.79 5.69 -22.86
N LYS A 30 9.73 5.37 -23.76
CA LYS A 30 11.09 4.93 -23.38
C LYS A 30 11.68 5.88 -22.33
N ASN A 31 12.27 5.30 -21.28
CA ASN A 31 12.88 5.99 -20.14
C ASN A 31 11.92 6.76 -19.22
N PHE A 32 10.60 6.58 -19.38
CA PHE A 32 9.60 7.11 -18.46
C PHE A 32 8.86 5.96 -17.79
N ILE A 33 8.45 6.20 -16.56
CA ILE A 33 7.45 5.38 -15.87
C ILE A 33 6.35 6.30 -15.32
N PHE A 34 5.17 5.73 -15.15
CA PHE A 34 4.07 6.41 -14.47
C PHE A 34 3.85 5.70 -13.14
N LEU A 35 3.84 6.49 -12.07
CA LEU A 35 3.69 5.99 -10.71
C LEU A 35 2.35 6.44 -10.15
N PRO A 36 1.68 5.60 -9.33
CA PRO A 36 0.56 6.05 -8.53
C PRO A 36 0.96 7.21 -7.62
N THR A 37 0.03 8.15 -7.39
CA THR A 37 0.24 9.31 -6.51
C THR A 37 0.78 8.92 -5.13
N TRP A 38 0.29 7.84 -4.54
CA TRP A 38 0.74 7.41 -3.22
C TRP A 38 2.22 7.01 -3.22
N VAL A 39 2.72 6.37 -4.28
CA VAL A 39 4.14 6.01 -4.42
C VAL A 39 4.99 7.27 -4.49
N MET A 40 4.58 8.23 -5.32
CA MET A 40 5.29 9.50 -5.44
C MET A 40 5.34 10.22 -4.09
N LYS A 41 4.24 10.23 -3.34
CA LYS A 41 4.20 10.83 -1.98
C LYS A 41 5.08 10.08 -0.99
N SER A 42 4.98 8.75 -0.92
CA SER A 42 5.82 7.94 -0.01
C SER A 42 7.30 8.12 -0.28
N LEU A 43 7.71 8.27 -1.55
CA LEU A 43 9.10 8.49 -1.93
C LEU A 43 9.51 9.97 -2.00
N ASN A 44 8.59 10.90 -1.69
CA ASN A 44 8.78 12.35 -1.83
C ASN A 44 9.31 12.77 -3.22
N LEU A 45 8.71 12.21 -4.27
CA LEU A 45 9.10 12.45 -5.67
C LEU A 45 8.27 13.57 -6.30
N ASN A 46 8.93 14.33 -7.16
CA ASN A 46 8.32 15.23 -8.13
C ASN A 46 8.26 14.58 -9.51
N CYS A 47 7.45 15.15 -10.41
CA CYS A 47 7.48 14.79 -11.82
C CYS A 47 8.90 14.98 -12.38
N PHE A 48 9.34 14.02 -13.21
CA PHE A 48 10.65 13.99 -13.86
C PHE A 48 11.86 13.70 -12.94
N ASP A 49 11.64 13.39 -11.66
CA ASP A 49 12.71 12.89 -10.81
C ASP A 49 13.28 11.57 -11.35
N VAL A 50 14.60 11.41 -11.22
CA VAL A 50 15.29 10.19 -11.62
C VAL A 50 15.23 9.19 -10.48
N ILE A 51 14.73 8.00 -10.76
CA ILE A 51 14.65 6.92 -9.78
C ILE A 51 15.44 5.70 -10.23
N ARG A 52 15.86 4.89 -9.26
CA ARG A 52 16.50 3.59 -9.52
C ARG A 52 15.46 2.49 -9.52
N LEU A 53 15.35 1.77 -10.63
CA LEU A 53 14.54 0.57 -10.73
C LEU A 53 15.38 -0.70 -10.58
N ARG A 54 14.80 -1.72 -9.94
CA ARG A 54 15.39 -3.06 -9.83
C ARG A 54 14.28 -4.09 -9.92
N PHE A 55 14.48 -5.10 -10.75
CA PHE A 55 13.61 -6.27 -10.77
C PHE A 55 13.96 -7.19 -9.60
N VAL A 56 12.93 -7.61 -8.88
CA VAL A 56 13.06 -8.53 -7.74
C VAL A 56 11.99 -9.59 -7.84
N LYS A 57 12.30 -10.81 -7.38
CA LYS A 57 11.30 -11.85 -7.17
C LYS A 57 10.87 -11.79 -5.70
N LEU A 58 9.58 -11.62 -5.47
CA LEU A 58 9.01 -11.53 -4.12
C LEU A 58 8.55 -12.92 -3.66
N GLU A 59 8.68 -13.18 -2.37
CA GLU A 59 8.04 -14.31 -1.71
C GLU A 59 6.58 -14.00 -1.45
N THR A 60 5.73 -15.03 -1.35
CA THR A 60 4.33 -14.88 -0.98
C THR A 60 4.21 -14.64 0.54
N ALA A 61 3.36 -13.69 0.92
CA ALA A 61 3.07 -13.42 2.33
C ALA A 61 2.24 -14.56 2.92
N SER A 62 2.52 -14.92 4.18
CA SER A 62 1.68 -15.81 4.98
C SER A 62 0.78 -15.01 5.92
N SER A 63 1.29 -13.92 6.50
CA SER A 63 0.48 -12.99 7.29
C SER A 63 0.97 -11.55 7.20
N VAL A 64 0.05 -10.62 7.41
CA VAL A 64 0.31 -9.18 7.44
C VAL A 64 -0.42 -8.57 8.63
N VAL A 65 0.29 -7.75 9.39
CA VAL A 65 -0.29 -6.95 10.48
C VAL A 65 -0.37 -5.50 10.04
N LEU A 66 -1.56 -4.93 10.12
CA LEU A 66 -1.87 -3.56 9.73
C LEU A 66 -2.25 -2.71 10.94
N GLN A 67 -1.90 -1.44 10.89
CA GLN A 67 -2.36 -0.43 11.84
C GLN A 67 -3.29 0.53 11.11
N PRO A 68 -4.60 0.50 11.37
CA PRO A 68 -5.51 1.53 10.88
C PRO A 68 -5.08 2.90 11.38
N HIS A 69 -5.28 3.94 10.58
CA HIS A 69 -4.94 5.29 11.02
C HIS A 69 -6.02 5.89 11.92
N GLU A 70 -7.29 5.57 11.65
CA GLU A 70 -8.45 6.12 12.34
C GLU A 70 -9.31 4.99 12.92
N LYS A 71 -9.94 5.26 14.07
CA LYS A 71 -10.80 4.30 14.75
C LYS A 71 -12.03 3.90 13.93
N LYS A 72 -12.51 4.81 13.07
CA LYS A 72 -13.68 4.63 12.20
C LYS A 72 -13.66 3.33 11.38
N PHE A 73 -12.48 2.79 11.08
CA PHE A 73 -12.36 1.48 10.43
C PHE A 73 -13.02 0.36 11.26
N PHE A 74 -12.90 0.40 12.58
CA PHE A 74 -13.50 -0.61 13.47
C PHE A 74 -15.01 -0.46 13.64
N ASP A 75 -15.58 0.67 13.23
CA ASP A 75 -17.04 0.90 13.26
C ASP A 75 -17.76 0.28 12.05
N LEU A 76 -17.02 -0.29 11.10
CA LEU A 76 -17.57 -1.06 10.00
C LEU A 76 -18.21 -2.36 10.50
N GLU A 77 -19.23 -2.86 9.81
CA GLU A 77 -19.93 -4.08 10.20
C GLU A 77 -19.03 -5.33 10.10
N ASN A 78 -18.18 -5.40 9.06
CA ASN A 78 -17.27 -6.53 8.82
C ASN A 78 -15.88 -6.06 8.29
N PRO A 79 -15.09 -5.33 9.10
CA PRO A 79 -13.89 -4.63 8.65
C PRO A 79 -12.84 -5.55 8.04
N LYS A 80 -12.64 -6.75 8.62
CA LYS A 80 -11.66 -7.73 8.13
C LYS A 80 -12.02 -8.26 6.74
N LYS A 81 -13.29 -8.61 6.52
CA LYS A 81 -13.78 -9.08 5.22
C LYS A 81 -13.65 -7.99 4.14
N ILE A 82 -14.07 -6.76 4.47
CA ILE A 82 -13.94 -5.61 3.57
C ILE A 82 -12.47 -5.39 3.19
N LEU A 83 -11.57 -5.43 4.17
CA LEU A 83 -10.14 -5.31 3.91
C LEU A 83 -9.65 -6.42 2.98
N GLU A 84 -9.92 -7.68 3.30
CA GLU A 84 -9.49 -8.85 2.51
C GLU A 84 -9.99 -8.75 1.05
N GLU A 85 -11.24 -8.35 0.84
CA GLU A 85 -11.80 -8.12 -0.50
C GLU A 85 -11.07 -6.99 -1.25
N LYS A 86 -10.75 -5.88 -0.58
CA LYS A 86 -10.06 -4.74 -1.21
C LYS A 86 -8.57 -4.98 -1.42
N LEU A 87 -7.92 -5.80 -0.59
CA LEU A 87 -6.49 -6.10 -0.72
C LEU A 87 -6.18 -7.07 -1.86
N ARG A 88 -7.17 -7.76 -2.43
CA ARG A 88 -7.00 -8.55 -3.67
C ARG A 88 -6.52 -7.71 -4.86
N TYR A 89 -6.76 -6.40 -4.83
CA TYR A 89 -6.29 -5.48 -5.88
C TYR A 89 -4.84 -5.01 -5.66
N TYR A 90 -4.22 -5.39 -4.55
CA TYR A 90 -2.82 -5.12 -4.27
C TYR A 90 -1.99 -6.32 -4.69
N SER A 91 -0.89 -6.06 -5.38
CA SER A 91 0.03 -7.12 -5.83
C SER A 91 1.07 -7.47 -4.77
N CYS A 92 1.53 -6.49 -4.03
CA CYS A 92 2.54 -6.64 -3.00
C CYS A 92 2.33 -5.60 -1.90
N ILE A 93 3.01 -5.82 -0.78
CA ILE A 93 2.93 -4.96 0.38
C ILE A 93 4.33 -4.69 0.93
N THR A 94 4.58 -3.46 1.34
CA THR A 94 5.90 -3.01 1.82
C THR A 94 5.80 -2.60 3.28
N ARG A 95 6.69 -3.10 4.13
CA ARG A 95 6.79 -2.77 5.55
C ARG A 95 7.00 -1.26 5.73
N ASN A 96 6.33 -0.67 6.73
CA ASN A 96 6.30 0.76 7.02
C ASN A 96 5.61 1.63 5.95
N SER A 97 5.09 1.05 4.87
CA SER A 97 4.28 1.80 3.91
C SER A 97 2.89 2.11 4.45
N THR A 98 2.31 3.20 3.94
CA THR A 98 0.90 3.53 4.14
C THR A 98 0.12 3.09 2.92
N ILE A 99 -0.86 2.21 3.10
CA ILE A 99 -1.80 1.76 2.07
C ILE A 99 -3.20 2.31 2.34
N SER A 100 -4.08 2.23 1.35
CA SER A 100 -5.46 2.70 1.52
C SER A 100 -6.49 1.82 0.83
N ILE A 101 -7.67 1.68 1.43
CA ILE A 101 -8.82 1.05 0.79
C ILE A 101 -9.96 2.07 0.70
N LYS A 102 -10.80 1.94 -0.34
CA LYS A 102 -12.03 2.73 -0.47
C LYS A 102 -13.25 1.84 -0.26
N HIS A 103 -14.14 2.24 0.64
CA HIS A 103 -15.42 1.59 0.92
C HIS A 103 -16.47 2.64 1.30
N ASP A 104 -17.64 2.58 0.67
CA ASP A 104 -18.76 3.51 0.85
C ASP A 104 -18.35 4.99 0.81
N ASP A 105 -17.58 5.34 -0.23
CA ASP A 105 -17.01 6.67 -0.45
C ASP A 105 -16.07 7.21 0.62
N VAL A 106 -15.74 6.39 1.62
CA VAL A 106 -14.71 6.68 2.63
C VAL A 106 -13.40 5.97 2.24
N VAL A 107 -12.29 6.69 2.36
CA VAL A 107 -10.94 6.13 2.19
C VAL A 107 -10.34 5.88 3.56
N TYR A 108 -10.01 4.62 3.85
CA TYR A 108 -9.34 4.21 5.09
C TYR A 108 -7.86 3.98 4.82
N TYR A 109 -7.00 4.42 5.73
CA TYR A 109 -5.55 4.31 5.61
C TYR A 109 -4.99 3.38 6.67
N PHE A 110 -3.94 2.66 6.30
CA PHE A 110 -3.28 1.70 7.17
C PHE A 110 -1.78 1.76 6.99
N ASP A 111 -1.05 1.67 8.09
CA ASP A 111 0.37 1.41 8.08
C ASP A 111 0.65 -0.09 8.14
N VAL A 112 1.63 -0.53 7.37
CA VAL A 112 2.08 -1.93 7.35
C VAL A 112 3.08 -2.17 8.48
N ILE A 113 2.61 -2.80 9.55
CA ILE A 113 3.37 -3.01 10.81
C ILE A 113 4.18 -4.29 10.80
N ARG A 114 3.79 -5.31 10.04
CA ARG A 114 4.58 -6.53 9.92
C ARG A 114 4.15 -7.31 8.70
N ILE A 115 5.11 -7.99 8.08
CA ILE A 115 4.87 -8.93 6.99
C ILE A 115 5.64 -10.19 7.32
N ASP A 116 4.97 -11.33 7.35
CA ASP A 116 5.62 -12.63 7.43
C ASP A 116 5.45 -13.34 6.07
N SER A 117 6.49 -14.01 5.59
CA SER A 117 6.42 -15.00 4.52
C SER A 117 6.54 -16.41 5.11
N GLU A 118 6.47 -17.44 4.27
CA GLU A 118 6.75 -18.82 4.69
C GLU A 118 8.19 -18.99 5.20
N LYS A 119 9.14 -18.28 4.59
CA LYS A 119 10.57 -18.47 4.85
C LYS A 119 11.13 -17.48 5.86
N LYS A 120 10.51 -16.31 6.02
CA LYS A 120 11.04 -15.23 6.84
C LYS A 120 9.94 -14.48 7.57
N LYS A 121 10.17 -14.28 8.87
CA LYS A 121 9.37 -13.40 9.72
C LYS A 121 9.85 -11.95 9.61
N ASP A 122 8.93 -11.00 9.70
CA ASP A 122 9.17 -9.56 9.57
C ASP A 122 10.05 -9.21 8.35
N THR A 123 9.59 -9.65 7.18
CA THR A 123 10.19 -9.26 5.91
C THR A 123 9.82 -7.83 5.54
N GLU A 124 10.68 -7.20 4.74
CA GLU A 124 10.43 -5.85 4.25
C GLU A 124 9.30 -5.81 3.22
N VAL A 125 9.16 -6.86 2.42
CA VAL A 125 8.20 -6.91 1.31
C VAL A 125 7.79 -8.36 1.05
N ALA A 126 6.54 -8.55 0.65
CA ALA A 126 6.05 -9.79 0.10
C ALA A 126 4.96 -9.54 -0.96
N SER A 127 4.78 -10.52 -1.85
CA SER A 127 3.63 -10.59 -2.74
C SER A 127 2.39 -11.01 -1.95
N ILE A 128 1.26 -10.36 -2.24
CA ILE A 128 -0.05 -10.74 -1.71
C ILE A 128 -1.05 -11.05 -2.83
N GLN A 129 -0.56 -11.05 -4.07
CA GLN A 129 -1.37 -11.35 -5.24
C GLN A 129 -1.75 -12.84 -5.27
N ASP A 130 -3.05 -13.11 -5.45
CA ASP A 130 -3.61 -14.45 -5.60
C ASP A 130 -3.16 -15.43 -4.50
N ALA A 131 -3.03 -14.91 -3.27
CA ALA A 131 -2.51 -15.63 -2.12
C ALA A 131 -3.47 -15.58 -0.93
N ASP A 132 -3.52 -16.68 -0.19
CA ASP A 132 -4.28 -16.79 1.06
C ASP A 132 -3.48 -16.18 2.21
N VAL A 133 -3.51 -14.84 2.30
CA VAL A 133 -2.80 -14.07 3.31
C VAL A 133 -3.69 -13.81 4.51
N ILE A 134 -3.19 -14.12 5.72
CA ILE A 134 -3.90 -13.78 6.96
C ILE A 134 -3.65 -12.30 7.30
N PHE A 135 -4.72 -11.52 7.41
CA PHE A 135 -4.64 -10.12 7.83
C PHE A 135 -5.09 -9.93 9.28
N ASP A 136 -4.25 -9.27 10.07
CA ASP A 136 -4.53 -8.89 11.45
C ASP A 136 -4.33 -7.39 11.68
N PHE A 137 -4.88 -6.89 12.79
CA PHE A 137 -4.88 -5.47 13.12
C PHE A 137 -4.31 -5.21 14.50
N VAL A 138 -3.65 -4.07 14.63
CA VAL A 138 -3.37 -3.44 15.93
C VAL A 138 -4.29 -2.24 16.13
N LYS A 139 -4.25 -1.65 17.33
CA LYS A 139 -4.96 -0.41 17.65
C LYS A 139 -4.61 0.71 16.66
N GLU A 140 -5.59 1.55 16.36
CA GLU A 140 -5.44 2.72 15.51
C GLU A 140 -4.24 3.61 15.90
N LYS A 141 -3.59 4.20 14.90
CA LYS A 141 -2.40 5.04 15.09
C LYS A 141 -2.75 6.39 15.72
N TYR A 142 -3.85 7.00 15.27
CA TYR A 142 -4.28 8.32 15.72
C TYR A 142 -5.60 8.17 16.48
N ASN A 143 -5.64 8.68 17.70
CA ASN A 143 -6.88 8.81 18.48
C ASN A 143 -7.70 9.97 17.88
N SER A 144 -8.44 9.69 16.81
CA SER A 144 -9.41 10.62 16.20
C SER A 144 -10.81 10.08 16.41
#